data_AF-A0A0A8ERU0-F1
#
_entry.id   AF-A0A0A8ERU0-F1
#
_cell.length_a   1.000
_cell.length_b   1.000
_cell.length_c   1.000
_cell.angle_alpha   90.00
_cell.angle_beta   90.00
_cell.angle_gamma   90.00
#
_symmetry.space_group_name_H-M   'P 1'
#
loop_
_entity.id
_entity.type
_entity.pdbx_description
1 polymer ?
#
loop_
_entity_poly.entity_id
_entity_poly.type
_entity_poly.pdbx_seq_one_letter_code
_entity_poly.pdbx_strand_id
1 'polypeptide(L)'
;MDIADYARAVTAHCPYLAPSLDRGLTGWTLYEAVGAPVDVEAEVFHAAVQAAEWVRPLAVRAHGALVCENVAILGAGWEVLQWPHWALKHLYGPVGLMIGKFAAGEERTDHNDRSIPPPPVSFLPVRAAVRPRDGRFLQRTPNLSADVASARDDGRDVFSHIGHDWKEIRLWAQHLPSRQ
;
A
#
# COMPACT_ATOMS: atom_id res chain seq x y z
N MET A 1 11.44 18.60 4.76
CA MET A 1 9.97 18.56 4.76
C MET A 1 9.56 17.46 5.71
N ASP A 2 8.66 17.73 6.66
CA ASP A 2 8.11 16.67 7.52
C ASP A 2 6.94 15.95 6.83
N ILE A 3 6.43 14.89 7.47
CA ILE A 3 5.32 14.08 6.91
C ILE A 3 4.03 14.89 6.76
N ALA A 4 3.76 15.85 7.64
CA ALA A 4 2.53 16.64 7.62
C ALA A 4 2.54 17.65 6.46
N ASP A 5 3.67 18.32 6.24
CA ASP A 5 3.89 19.20 5.09
C ASP A 5 3.80 18.41 3.78
N TYR A 6 4.42 17.23 3.73
CA TYR A 6 4.34 16.33 2.58
C TYR A 6 2.90 15.92 2.27
N ALA A 7 2.16 15.46 3.29
CA ALA A 7 0.76 15.03 3.11
C ALA A 7 -0.11 16.18 2.58
N ARG A 8 0.07 17.40 3.10
CA ARG A 8 -0.62 18.61 2.60
C ARG A 8 -0.27 18.89 1.13
N ALA A 9 1.00 18.87 0.77
CA ALA A 9 1.43 19.13 -0.61
C ALA A 9 0.88 18.09 -1.60
N VAL A 10 0.83 16.82 -1.20
CA VAL A 10 0.33 15.72 -2.04
C VAL A 10 -1.19 15.74 -2.27
N THR A 11 -1.96 16.50 -1.49
CA THR A 11 -3.41 16.65 -1.71
C THR A 11 -3.78 17.11 -3.12
N ALA A 12 -2.91 17.89 -3.79
CA ALA A 12 -3.10 18.33 -5.17
C ALA A 12 -3.03 17.18 -6.22
N HIS A 13 -2.50 16.02 -5.81
CA HIS A 13 -2.26 14.85 -6.66
C HIS A 13 -3.09 13.63 -6.25
N CYS A 14 -3.66 13.62 -5.04
CA CYS A 14 -4.55 12.56 -4.56
C CYS A 14 -5.93 13.15 -4.16
N PRO A 15 -6.98 12.95 -4.98
CA PRO A 15 -8.30 13.55 -4.70
C PRO A 15 -8.98 13.01 -3.44
N TYR A 16 -8.45 11.93 -2.85
CA TYR A 16 -8.97 11.33 -1.61
C TYR A 16 -8.24 11.81 -0.36
N LEU A 17 -7.04 12.39 -0.51
CA LEU A 17 -6.18 12.69 0.63
C LEU A 17 -6.66 13.90 1.43
N ALA A 18 -6.97 15.03 0.78
CA ALA A 18 -7.55 16.20 1.46
C ALA A 18 -8.79 15.86 2.30
N PRO A 19 -9.85 15.24 1.72
CA PRO A 19 -11.04 14.92 2.51
C PRO A 19 -10.81 13.83 3.57
N SER A 20 -9.77 13.00 3.41
CA SER A 20 -9.33 12.04 4.43
C SER A 20 -8.65 12.73 5.62
N LEU A 21 -7.72 13.65 5.35
CA LEU A 21 -7.03 14.46 6.36
C LEU A 21 -8.04 15.27 7.18
N ASP A 22 -8.99 15.95 6.52
CA ASP A 22 -10.04 16.73 7.19
C ASP A 22 -10.91 15.91 8.15
N ARG A 23 -10.99 14.59 7.92
CA ARG A 23 -11.79 13.65 8.73
C ARG A 23 -10.95 12.82 9.70
N GLY A 24 -9.63 13.01 9.73
CA GLY A 24 -8.73 12.18 10.53
C GLY A 24 -8.71 10.70 10.09
N LEU A 25 -8.90 10.42 8.80
CA LEU A 25 -8.92 9.06 8.22
C LEU A 25 -7.59 8.67 7.55
N THR A 26 -6.56 9.51 7.68
CA THR A 26 -5.19 9.22 7.26
C THR A 26 -4.34 8.97 8.49
N GLY A 27 -3.88 7.73 8.68
CA GLY A 27 -2.94 7.39 9.74
C GLY A 27 -1.54 7.13 9.21
N TRP A 28 -0.57 7.23 10.13
CA TRP A 28 0.85 7.01 9.87
C TRP A 28 1.42 6.14 10.98
N THR A 29 1.91 4.96 10.61
CA THR A 29 2.69 4.10 11.49
C THR A 29 4.15 4.24 11.09
N LEU A 30 4.99 4.58 12.06
CA LEU A 30 6.42 4.74 11.85
C LEU A 30 7.16 3.47 12.21
N TYR A 31 8.07 3.06 11.35
CA TYR A 31 8.92 1.91 11.53
C TYR A 31 10.36 2.30 11.21
N GLU A 32 11.30 1.94 12.08
CA GLU A 32 12.72 2.19 11.91
C GLU A 32 13.40 0.93 11.39
N ALA A 33 14.06 1.01 10.24
CA ALA A 33 14.75 -0.11 9.65
C ALA A 33 16.04 -0.40 10.43
N VAL A 34 16.04 -1.51 11.17
CA VAL A 34 17.20 -2.00 11.92
C VAL A 34 17.53 -3.42 11.47
N GLY A 35 18.79 -3.67 11.11
CA GLY A 35 19.27 -5.00 10.74
C GLY A 35 19.43 -5.20 9.24
N ALA A 36 19.41 -6.46 8.80
CA ALA A 36 19.62 -6.80 7.40
C ALA A 36 18.35 -6.49 6.57
N PRO A 37 18.47 -6.15 5.27
CA PRO A 37 17.31 -5.82 4.44
C PRO A 37 16.21 -6.88 4.42
N VAL A 38 16.57 -8.17 4.52
CA VAL A 38 15.60 -9.27 4.57
C VAL A 38 14.74 -9.26 5.83
N ASP A 39 15.31 -8.89 6.97
CA ASP A 39 14.59 -8.82 8.24
C ASP A 39 13.65 -7.61 8.21
N VAL A 40 14.16 -6.48 7.71
CA VAL A 40 13.37 -5.26 7.49
C VAL A 40 12.21 -5.50 6.52
N GLU A 41 12.43 -6.22 5.42
CA GLU A 41 11.35 -6.61 4.48
C GLU A 41 10.22 -7.36 5.20
N ALA A 42 10.56 -8.30 6.10
CA ALA A 42 9.59 -9.08 6.85
C ALA A 42 8.80 -8.21 7.83
N GLU A 43 9.47 -7.32 8.55
CA GLU A 43 8.83 -6.40 9.49
C GLU A 43 7.93 -5.37 8.78
N VAL A 44 8.37 -4.85 7.63
CA VAL A 44 7.57 -3.98 6.77
C VAL A 44 6.33 -4.70 6.23
N PHE A 45 6.48 -5.95 5.80
CA PHE A 45 5.33 -6.77 5.39
C PHE A 45 4.35 -6.97 6.54
N HIS A 46 4.84 -7.37 7.73
CA HIS A 46 4.00 -7.56 8.90
C HIS A 46 3.26 -6.28 9.31
N ALA A 47 3.95 -5.13 9.37
CA ALA A 47 3.33 -3.84 9.68
C ALA A 47 2.24 -3.47 8.64
N ALA A 48 2.48 -3.76 7.37
CA ALA A 48 1.51 -3.49 6.32
C ALA A 48 0.33 -4.47 6.31
N VAL A 49 0.51 -5.71 6.77
CA VAL A 49 -0.59 -6.66 7.07
C VAL A 49 -1.46 -6.10 8.19
N GLN A 50 -0.86 -5.60 9.27
CA GLN A 50 -1.62 -4.97 10.36
C GLN A 50 -2.40 -3.75 9.87
N ALA A 51 -1.78 -2.89 9.06
CA ALA A 51 -2.45 -1.76 8.43
C ALA A 51 -3.60 -2.22 7.51
N ALA A 52 -3.40 -3.30 6.73
CA ALA A 52 -4.43 -3.86 5.87
C ALA A 52 -5.62 -4.39 6.68
N GLU A 53 -5.39 -5.20 7.70
CA GLU A 53 -6.46 -5.72 8.56
C GLU A 53 -7.17 -4.62 9.37
N TRP A 54 -6.49 -3.51 9.66
CA TRP A 54 -7.13 -2.32 10.24
C TRP A 54 -8.04 -1.59 9.23
N VAL A 55 -7.55 -1.36 8.01
CA VAL A 55 -8.29 -0.65 6.95
C VAL A 55 -9.48 -1.46 6.45
N ARG A 56 -9.31 -2.77 6.34
CA ARG A 56 -10.24 -3.72 5.76
C ARG A 56 -11.70 -3.58 6.27
N PRO A 57 -11.99 -3.63 7.59
CA PRO A 57 -13.34 -3.43 8.11
C PRO A 57 -13.86 -1.99 7.98
N LEU A 58 -12.98 -1.01 7.75
CA LEU A 58 -13.35 0.39 7.56
C LEU A 58 -13.72 0.69 6.09
N ALA A 59 -13.16 -0.08 5.14
CA ALA A 59 -13.37 0.10 3.71
C ALA A 59 -14.85 0.02 3.28
N VAL A 60 -15.66 -0.73 4.02
CA VAL A 60 -17.11 -0.90 3.76
C VAL A 60 -18.00 0.13 4.44
N ARG A 61 -17.44 1.01 5.29
CA ARG A 61 -18.19 2.02 6.04
C ARG A 61 -18.43 3.28 5.19
N ALA A 62 -19.26 4.19 5.71
CA ALA A 62 -19.36 5.54 5.18
C ALA A 62 -17.96 6.17 5.10
N HIS A 63 -17.62 6.75 3.95
CA HIS A 63 -16.29 7.30 3.67
C HIS A 63 -15.13 6.28 3.66
N GLY A 64 -15.39 4.97 3.56
CA GLY A 64 -14.34 3.94 3.51
C GLY A 64 -13.29 4.15 2.41
N ALA A 65 -13.69 4.74 1.28
CA ALA A 65 -12.77 5.14 0.20
C ALA A 65 -11.72 6.21 0.59
N LEU A 66 -11.90 6.88 1.73
CA LEU A 66 -10.98 7.90 2.26
C LEU A 66 -9.99 7.31 3.27
N VAL A 67 -10.22 6.11 3.78
CA VAL A 67 -9.35 5.50 4.79
C VAL A 67 -8.01 5.13 4.13
N CYS A 68 -6.92 5.61 4.72
CA CYS A 68 -5.57 5.37 4.25
C CYS A 68 -4.61 5.24 5.44
N GLU A 69 -4.01 4.08 5.61
CA GLU A 69 -2.94 3.86 6.59
C GLU A 69 -1.59 3.81 5.88
N ASN A 70 -0.66 4.63 6.33
CA ASN A 70 0.68 4.71 5.77
C ASN A 70 1.67 4.02 6.71
N VAL A 71 2.33 2.97 6.23
CA VAL A 71 3.50 2.41 6.93
C VAL A 71 4.73 3.14 6.43
N ALA A 72 5.30 4.02 7.25
CA ALA A 72 6.50 4.80 6.95
C ALA A 72 7.76 4.12 7.50
N ILE A 73 8.80 4.05 6.68
CA ILE A 73 10.05 3.35 6.96
C ILE A 73 11.19 4.38 6.98
N LEU A 74 11.85 4.51 8.13
CA LEU A 74 13.06 5.29 8.32
C LEU A 74 14.29 4.43 8.06
N GLY A 75 15.31 5.01 7.40
CA GLY A 75 16.60 4.35 7.21
C GLY A 75 16.65 3.31 6.07
N ALA A 76 15.59 3.17 5.27
CA ALA A 76 15.57 2.26 4.13
C ALA A 76 14.88 2.86 2.89
N GLY A 77 15.27 2.35 1.72
CA GLY A 77 14.85 2.81 0.40
C GLY A 77 13.98 1.82 -0.35
N TRP A 78 14.18 1.77 -1.66
CA TRP A 78 13.41 0.91 -2.57
C TRP A 78 13.50 -0.57 -2.21
N GLU A 79 14.67 -1.02 -1.77
CA GLU A 79 15.04 -2.43 -1.56
C GLU A 79 14.07 -3.15 -0.62
N VAL A 80 13.62 -2.50 0.46
CA VAL A 80 12.73 -3.13 1.45
C VAL A 80 11.25 -3.07 1.09
N LEU A 81 10.88 -2.25 0.11
CA LEU A 81 9.48 -2.06 -0.27
C LEU A 81 9.03 -3.04 -1.37
N GLN A 82 9.97 -3.65 -2.07
CA GLN A 82 9.68 -4.32 -3.35
C GLN A 82 8.81 -5.55 -3.18
N TRP A 83 9.29 -6.48 -2.37
CA TRP A 83 8.61 -7.73 -2.12
C TRP A 83 7.34 -7.53 -1.29
N PRO A 84 7.34 -6.76 -0.16
CA PRO A 84 6.13 -6.58 0.63
C PRO A 84 4.98 -5.98 -0.16
N HIS A 85 5.22 -4.90 -0.89
CA HIS A 85 4.20 -4.28 -1.75
C HIS A 85 3.60 -5.27 -2.75
N TRP A 86 4.42 -6.11 -3.37
CA TRP A 86 3.94 -7.06 -4.37
C TRP A 86 3.09 -8.17 -3.76
N ALA A 87 3.57 -8.76 -2.66
CA ALA A 87 2.86 -9.79 -1.91
C ALA A 87 1.51 -9.27 -1.41
N LEU A 88 1.50 -8.11 -0.74
CA LEU A 88 0.29 -7.49 -0.19
C LEU A 88 -0.74 -7.18 -1.27
N LYS A 89 -0.32 -6.71 -2.44
CA LYS A 89 -1.25 -6.46 -3.56
C LYS A 89 -2.00 -7.73 -3.98
N HIS A 90 -1.34 -8.89 -3.98
CA HIS A 90 -1.97 -10.14 -4.38
C HIS A 90 -2.85 -10.73 -3.27
N LEU A 91 -2.45 -10.55 -2.01
CA LEU A 91 -3.25 -10.99 -0.86
C LEU A 91 -4.53 -10.16 -0.72
N TYR A 92 -4.37 -8.83 -0.78
CA TYR A 92 -5.43 -7.90 -0.40
C TYR A 92 -6.19 -7.27 -1.57
N GLY A 93 -5.65 -7.35 -2.79
CA GLY A 93 -6.35 -6.91 -3.99
C GLY A 93 -7.72 -7.58 -4.18
N PRO A 94 -7.83 -8.92 -4.07
CA PRO A 94 -9.11 -9.64 -4.17
C PRO A 94 -10.15 -9.26 -3.12
N VAL A 95 -9.73 -8.75 -1.95
CA VAL A 95 -10.64 -8.23 -0.90
C VAL A 95 -10.79 -6.71 -0.96
N GLY A 96 -10.24 -6.07 -1.99
CA GLY A 96 -10.57 -4.68 -2.34
C GLY A 96 -9.72 -3.64 -1.63
N LEU A 97 -8.50 -3.97 -1.25
CA LEU A 97 -7.50 -2.97 -0.85
C LEU A 97 -6.51 -2.69 -1.97
N MET A 98 -6.00 -1.46 -1.97
CA MET A 98 -4.90 -1.01 -2.81
C MET A 98 -3.70 -0.69 -1.94
N ILE A 99 -2.56 -1.21 -2.34
CA ILE A 99 -1.28 -0.96 -1.69
C ILE A 99 -0.44 -0.14 -2.66
N GLY A 100 -0.08 1.07 -2.25
CA GLY A 100 0.88 1.89 -2.98
C GLY A 100 2.31 1.64 -2.50
N LYS A 101 3.25 2.29 -3.16
CA LYS A 101 4.67 2.25 -2.78
C LYS A 101 5.34 3.52 -3.24
N PHE A 102 6.04 4.16 -2.32
CA PHE A 102 6.74 5.43 -2.53
C PHE A 102 8.07 5.35 -1.80
N ALA A 103 9.18 5.54 -2.50
CA ALA A 103 10.49 5.57 -1.85
C ALA A 103 10.92 6.99 -1.50
N ALA A 104 11.70 7.13 -0.43
CA ALA A 104 12.30 8.40 -0.05
C ALA A 104 13.04 9.04 -1.23
N GLY A 105 12.78 10.31 -1.48
CA GLY A 105 13.43 11.10 -2.54
C GLY A 105 13.00 10.75 -3.97
N GLU A 106 12.04 9.84 -4.17
CA GLU A 106 11.59 9.46 -5.51
C GLU A 106 10.86 10.63 -6.21
N GLU A 107 11.37 11.05 -7.36
CA GLU A 107 10.73 12.05 -8.21
C GLU A 107 9.74 11.38 -9.17
N ARG A 108 8.52 11.93 -9.24
CA ARG A 108 7.47 11.42 -10.12
C ARG A 108 6.64 12.58 -10.68
N THR A 109 5.96 12.32 -11.78
CA THR A 109 4.90 13.18 -12.29
C THR A 109 3.53 12.51 -12.13
N ASP A 110 2.48 13.32 -12.03
CA ASP A 110 1.11 12.85 -12.12
C ASP A 110 0.66 12.71 -13.59
N HIS A 111 -0.60 12.32 -13.79
CA HIS A 111 -1.17 12.12 -15.14
C HIS A 111 -1.30 13.39 -15.99
N ASN A 112 -1.08 14.58 -15.41
CA ASN A 112 -1.06 15.88 -16.08
C ASN A 112 0.38 16.41 -16.21
N ASP A 113 1.39 15.55 -16.09
CA ASP A 113 2.81 15.89 -16.13
C ASP A 113 3.26 16.90 -15.05
N ARG A 114 2.49 17.04 -13.97
CA ARG A 114 2.87 17.91 -12.84
C ARG A 114 3.80 17.14 -11.91
N SER A 115 4.89 17.77 -11.49
CA SER A 115 5.80 17.20 -10.49
C SER A 115 5.07 16.92 -9.18
N ILE A 116 5.17 15.70 -8.68
CA ILE A 116 4.70 15.29 -7.36
C ILE A 116 5.86 15.53 -6.38
N PRO A 117 5.63 16.19 -5.24
CA PRO A 117 6.66 16.37 -4.22
C PRO A 117 7.31 15.02 -3.85
N PRO A 118 8.65 14.94 -3.75
CA PRO A 118 9.33 13.70 -3.40
C PRO A 118 9.00 13.30 -1.95
N PRO A 119 8.76 12.00 -1.67
CA PRO A 119 8.55 11.51 -0.32
C PRO A 119 9.73 11.82 0.61
N PRO A 120 9.50 12.36 1.82
CA PRO A 120 10.58 12.56 2.80
C PRO A 120 11.09 11.25 3.40
N VAL A 121 10.27 10.19 3.36
CA VAL A 121 10.54 8.85 3.87
C VAL A 121 9.94 7.82 2.91
N SER A 122 10.45 6.58 2.94
CA SER A 122 9.86 5.46 2.21
C SER A 122 8.56 5.04 2.88
N PHE A 123 7.50 4.72 2.14
CA PHE A 123 6.25 4.25 2.76
C PHE A 123 5.37 3.37 1.85
N LEU A 124 4.55 2.54 2.50
CA LEU A 124 3.48 1.73 1.90
C LEU A 124 2.12 2.24 2.37
N PRO A 125 1.39 3.02 1.56
CA PRO A 125 0.00 3.34 1.85
C PRO A 125 -0.90 2.15 1.56
N VAL A 126 -1.77 1.84 2.51
CA VAL A 126 -2.80 0.82 2.46
C VAL A 126 -4.16 1.52 2.52
N ARG A 127 -4.98 1.36 1.48
CA ARG A 127 -6.28 2.04 1.39
C ARG A 127 -7.33 1.16 0.74
N ALA A 128 -8.59 1.52 0.93
CA ALA A 128 -9.67 0.92 0.15
C ALA A 128 -9.49 1.21 -1.36
N ALA A 129 -9.80 0.21 -2.19
CA ALA A 129 -9.81 0.35 -3.63
C ALA A 129 -11.02 1.18 -4.11
N VAL A 130 -10.76 2.19 -4.94
CA VAL A 130 -11.75 2.93 -5.70
C VAL A 130 -11.90 2.26 -7.06
N ARG A 131 -12.69 1.18 -7.09
CA ARG A 131 -12.79 0.21 -8.19
C ARG A 131 -12.92 0.81 -9.60
N PRO A 132 -13.76 1.86 -9.84
CA PRO A 132 -13.90 2.44 -11.18
C PRO A 132 -12.61 3.10 -11.72
N ARG A 133 -11.66 3.42 -10.82
CA ARG A 133 -10.45 4.19 -11.14
C ARG A 133 -9.17 3.37 -10.95
N ASP A 134 -9.14 2.48 -9.96
CA ASP A 134 -7.89 1.85 -9.54
C ASP A 134 -7.37 0.78 -10.50
N GLY A 135 -8.24 0.18 -11.32
CA GLY A 135 -7.80 -0.70 -12.42
C GLY A 135 -6.83 -0.01 -13.39
N ARG A 136 -6.92 1.33 -13.53
CA ARG A 136 -6.01 2.10 -14.39
C ARG A 136 -4.56 2.10 -13.89
N PHE A 137 -4.34 1.94 -12.59
CA PHE A 137 -2.99 1.80 -12.00
C PHE A 137 -2.45 0.38 -12.11
N LEU A 138 -3.27 -0.58 -12.57
CA LEU A 138 -2.98 -2.00 -12.63
C LEU A 138 -2.93 -2.53 -14.07
N GLN A 139 -2.78 -1.64 -15.07
CA GLN A 139 -2.73 -2.02 -16.49
C GLN A 139 -1.60 -3.03 -16.81
N ARG A 140 -0.51 -2.98 -16.05
CA ARG A 140 0.62 -3.92 -16.17
C ARG A 140 0.36 -5.28 -15.48
N THR A 141 -0.75 -5.40 -14.76
CA THR A 141 -1.15 -6.57 -13.97
C THR A 141 -2.64 -6.86 -14.18
N PRO A 142 -3.05 -7.30 -15.38
CA PRO A 142 -4.46 -7.36 -15.77
C PRO A 142 -5.30 -8.29 -14.89
N ASN A 143 -4.74 -9.41 -14.43
CA ASN A 143 -5.42 -10.32 -13.50
C ASN A 143 -5.75 -9.60 -12.19
N LEU A 144 -4.76 -8.92 -11.60
CA LEU A 144 -4.97 -8.14 -10.38
C LEU A 144 -5.93 -6.96 -10.61
N SER A 145 -5.93 -6.35 -11.80
CA SER A 145 -6.92 -5.33 -12.17
C SER A 145 -8.33 -5.90 -12.17
N ALA A 146 -8.52 -7.12 -12.70
CA ALA A 146 -9.81 -7.79 -12.71
C ALA A 146 -10.27 -8.18 -11.29
N ASP A 147 -9.33 -8.67 -10.46
CA ASP A 147 -9.57 -8.98 -9.06
C ASP A 147 -10.05 -7.73 -8.31
N VAL A 148 -9.32 -6.62 -8.40
CA VAL A 148 -9.69 -5.35 -7.74
C VAL A 148 -11.01 -4.78 -8.26
N ALA A 149 -11.31 -4.94 -9.56
CA ALA A 149 -12.56 -4.46 -10.14
C ALA A 149 -13.79 -5.21 -9.60
N SER A 150 -13.66 -6.50 -9.34
CA SER A 150 -14.73 -7.37 -8.81
C SER A 150 -14.66 -7.60 -7.30
N ALA A 151 -13.61 -7.09 -6.65
CA ALA A 151 -13.30 -7.35 -5.26
C ALA A 151 -14.48 -7.03 -4.33
N ARG A 152 -14.72 -7.96 -3.41
CA ARG A 152 -15.65 -7.77 -2.31
C ARG A 152 -15.02 -8.41 -1.09
N ASP A 153 -14.84 -7.63 -0.04
CA ASP A 153 -14.46 -8.21 1.23
C ASP A 153 -15.61 -9.06 1.78
N ASP A 154 -15.34 -10.34 1.98
CA ASP A 154 -16.22 -11.36 2.53
C ASP A 154 -15.71 -11.94 3.85
N GLY A 155 -14.69 -11.30 4.45
CA GLY A 155 -14.10 -11.74 5.72
C GLY A 155 -13.19 -12.96 5.60
N ARG A 156 -12.83 -13.42 4.39
CA ARG A 156 -11.90 -14.53 4.21
C ARG A 156 -10.54 -14.26 4.87
N ASP A 157 -9.90 -15.33 5.32
CA ASP A 157 -8.48 -15.29 5.66
C ASP A 157 -7.66 -15.28 4.37
N VAL A 158 -6.99 -14.15 4.09
CA VAL A 158 -6.14 -13.97 2.90
C VAL A 158 -4.88 -14.84 2.95
N PHE A 159 -4.54 -15.41 4.12
CA PHE A 159 -3.42 -16.31 4.33
C PHE A 159 -3.81 -17.80 4.35
N SER A 160 -5.09 -18.15 4.21
CA SER A 160 -5.59 -19.53 4.38
C SER A 160 -4.89 -20.63 3.55
N HIS A 161 -4.15 -20.27 2.49
CA HIS A 161 -3.41 -21.21 1.65
C HIS A 161 -1.89 -21.04 1.72
N ILE A 162 -1.42 -20.18 2.61
CA ILE A 162 -0.02 -19.81 2.79
C ILE A 162 0.34 -20.21 4.22
N GLY A 163 1.49 -20.84 4.38
CA GLY A 163 1.98 -21.09 5.72
C GLY A 163 2.26 -19.80 6.48
N HIS A 164 2.13 -19.83 7.81
CA HIS A 164 2.23 -18.63 8.65
C HIS A 164 3.68 -18.19 8.90
N ASP A 165 4.68 -18.99 8.51
CA ASP A 165 6.09 -18.60 8.62
C ASP A 165 6.48 -17.65 7.49
N TRP A 166 7.25 -16.62 7.81
CA TRP A 166 7.64 -15.60 6.83
C TRP A 166 8.44 -16.18 5.66
N LYS A 167 9.20 -17.27 5.84
CA LYS A 167 9.92 -17.91 4.73
C LYS A 167 8.93 -18.54 3.75
N GLU A 168 7.84 -19.12 4.26
CA GLU A 168 6.78 -19.70 3.44
C GLU A 168 6.03 -18.61 2.68
N ILE A 169 5.73 -17.48 3.31
CA ILE A 169 5.13 -16.30 2.64
C ILE A 169 6.08 -15.76 1.57
N ARG A 170 7.37 -15.66 1.86
CA ARG A 170 8.37 -15.16 0.90
C ARG A 170 8.52 -16.11 -0.28
N LEU A 171 8.58 -17.42 -0.04
CA LEU A 171 8.59 -18.44 -1.09
C LEU A 171 7.32 -18.38 -1.93
N TRP A 172 6.14 -18.33 -1.31
CA TRP A 172 4.87 -18.17 -2.01
C TRP A 172 4.89 -16.96 -2.95
N ALA A 173 5.34 -15.81 -2.47
CA ALA A 173 5.39 -14.58 -3.26
C ALA A 173 6.33 -14.66 -4.48
N GLN A 174 7.34 -15.55 -4.47
CA GLN A 174 8.20 -15.80 -5.63
C GLN A 174 7.48 -16.52 -6.77
N HIS A 175 6.37 -17.21 -6.47
CA HIS A 175 5.54 -17.88 -7.47
C HIS A 175 4.51 -16.95 -8.11
N LEU A 176 4.36 -15.73 -7.59
CA LEU A 176 3.53 -14.71 -8.22
C LEU A 176 4.16 -14.31 -9.56
N PRO A 177 3.34 -13.97 -10.58
CA PRO A 177 3.87 -13.49 -11.86
C PRO A 177 4.91 -12.39 -11.66
N SER A 178 5.98 -12.43 -12.43
CA SER A 178 7.00 -11.39 -12.38
C SER A 178 6.40 -10.03 -12.74
N ARG A 179 7.00 -8.96 -12.20
CA ARG A 179 6.65 -7.58 -12.55
C ARG A 179 6.78 -7.40 -14.06
N GLN A 180 5.67 -7.42 -14.78
CA GLN A 180 5.62 -7.00 -16.18
C GLN A 180 5.47 -5.50 -16.28
#